data_AF-A0A1E4G9H0-F1
#
_entry.id   AF-A0A1E4G9H0-F1
#
_cell.length_a   1.000
_cell.length_b   1.000
_cell.length_c   1.000
_cell.angle_alpha   90.00
_cell.angle_beta   90.00
_cell.angle_gamma   90.00
#
_symmetry.space_group_name_H-M   'P 1'
#
loop_
_entity.id
_entity.type
_entity.pdbx_description
1 polymer ?
#
loop_
_entity_poly.entity_id
_entity_poly.type
_entity_poly.pdbx_seq_one_letter_code
_entity_poly.pdbx_strand_id
1 'polypeptide(L)'
;MFIQTEATDSPERIKFLPGRPVLPGRVLSYDSCDAALRSPLARALFEIDGVAGVALGPDYVAVTQAGGDWKFLKPMVLGLLMDHFLADAPVLVEAAPGGEGETLADQVREALRLVIDPELGFNIVDLGLIYDVAATPDGAVHVTMTTTTRGCPATNYLKEGSREAAGSVEGTRAVEVELTYEPPWTPQMMSPEAKSHFNMFD
;
A
#
# COMPACT_ATOMS: atom_id res chain seq x y z
N MET A 1 10.06 8.91 28.58
CA MET A 1 8.87 9.48 27.93
C MET A 1 7.73 9.52 28.94
N PHE A 2 6.82 10.49 28.87
CA PHE A 2 5.68 10.62 29.80
C PHE A 2 4.39 10.72 28.98
N ILE A 3 3.43 9.84 29.25
CA ILE A 3 2.16 9.77 28.52
C ILE A 3 1.05 10.28 29.44
N GLN A 4 0.39 11.37 29.04
CA GLN A 4 -0.78 11.90 29.73
C GLN A 4 -2.03 11.14 29.30
N THR A 5 -3.08 11.14 30.14
CA THR A 5 -4.36 10.56 29.76
C THR A 5 -5.50 11.51 29.99
N GLU A 6 -6.42 11.58 29.03
CA GLU A 6 -7.61 12.41 29.08
C GLU A 6 -8.86 11.53 28.93
N ALA A 7 -9.89 11.83 29.73
CA ALA A 7 -11.20 11.23 29.57
C ALA A 7 -11.86 11.72 28.27
N THR A 8 -12.76 10.92 27.72
CA THR A 8 -13.64 11.36 26.62
C THR A 8 -15.08 11.43 27.11
N ASP A 9 -16.00 11.91 26.27
CA ASP A 9 -17.44 11.90 26.57
C ASP A 9 -17.99 10.46 26.75
N SER A 10 -17.27 9.47 26.20
CA SER A 10 -17.53 8.04 26.34
C SER A 10 -16.72 7.45 27.52
N PRO A 11 -17.37 6.90 28.57
CA PRO A 11 -16.66 6.30 29.71
C PRO A 11 -15.83 5.06 29.32
N GLU A 12 -16.21 4.38 28.26
CA GLU A 12 -15.48 3.26 27.67
C GLU A 12 -14.24 3.67 26.89
N ARG A 13 -13.94 4.97 26.77
CA ARG A 13 -12.86 5.48 25.92
C ARG A 13 -11.99 6.51 26.62
N ILE A 14 -10.67 6.31 26.51
CA ILE A 14 -9.64 7.20 27.07
C ILE A 14 -8.66 7.58 25.97
N LYS A 15 -8.23 8.85 25.95
CA LYS A 15 -7.11 9.33 25.13
C LYS A 15 -5.80 9.22 25.90
N PHE A 16 -4.76 8.79 25.21
CA PHE A 16 -3.38 8.72 25.66
C PHE A 16 -2.57 9.70 24.81
N LEU A 17 -1.96 10.69 25.45
CA LEU A 17 -1.23 11.77 24.81
C LEU A 17 0.27 11.56 25.06
N PRO A 18 1.02 11.05 24.06
CA PRO A 18 2.44 10.74 24.21
C PRO A 18 3.36 11.97 24.25
N GLY A 19 2.83 13.18 24.05
CA GLY A 19 3.62 14.42 23.99
C GLY A 19 4.42 14.56 22.68
N ARG A 20 4.09 13.78 21.65
CA ARG A 20 4.66 13.84 20.31
C ARG A 20 3.57 13.63 19.26
N PRO A 21 3.79 14.06 17.99
CA PRO A 21 2.88 13.76 16.92
C PRO A 21 2.65 12.24 16.76
N VAL A 22 1.40 11.86 16.54
CA VAL A 22 0.98 10.46 16.31
C VAL A 22 0.56 10.30 14.84
N LEU A 23 -0.46 11.05 14.40
CA LEU A 23 -0.92 11.05 13.01
C LEU A 23 -1.37 12.45 12.54
N PRO A 24 -0.42 13.33 12.16
CA PRO A 24 -0.73 14.70 11.79
C PRO A 24 -1.76 14.83 10.66
N GLY A 25 -2.68 15.78 10.79
CA GLY A 25 -3.61 16.18 9.72
C GLY A 25 -4.80 15.24 9.47
N ARG A 26 -4.94 14.13 10.21
CA ARG A 26 -6.09 13.22 10.09
C ARG A 26 -6.36 12.45 11.39
N VAL A 27 -7.51 11.78 11.43
CA VAL A 27 -7.85 10.80 12.45
C VAL A 27 -8.18 9.49 11.74
N LEU A 28 -7.63 8.38 12.22
CA LEU A 28 -8.05 7.04 11.80
C LEU A 28 -8.65 6.30 12.99
N SER A 29 -9.70 5.53 12.75
CA SER A 29 -10.32 4.69 13.77
C SER A 29 -10.45 3.27 13.24
N TYR A 30 -10.21 2.31 14.12
CA TYR A 30 -10.26 0.88 13.86
C TYR A 30 -11.12 0.23 14.94
N ASP A 31 -11.87 -0.79 14.56
CA ASP A 31 -12.71 -1.61 15.44
C ASP A 31 -12.18 -3.04 15.64
N SER A 32 -11.09 -3.39 14.94
CA SER A 32 -10.50 -4.72 14.95
C SER A 32 -9.02 -4.70 14.52
N CYS A 33 -8.28 -5.74 14.88
CA CYS A 33 -6.89 -5.93 14.44
C CYS A 33 -6.79 -6.06 12.92
N ASP A 34 -7.74 -6.76 12.29
CA ASP A 34 -7.79 -6.95 10.83
C ASP A 34 -8.03 -5.64 10.08
N ALA A 35 -8.84 -4.72 10.63
CA ALA A 35 -9.01 -3.39 10.05
C ALA A 35 -7.73 -2.51 10.19
N ALA A 36 -6.83 -2.86 11.12
CA ALA A 36 -5.67 -2.08 11.49
C ALA A 36 -4.35 -2.51 10.80
N LEU A 37 -4.41 -3.29 9.72
CA LEU A 37 -3.24 -3.88 9.04
C LEU A 37 -2.08 -2.91 8.81
N ARG A 38 -2.40 -1.66 8.46
CA ARG A 38 -1.42 -0.61 8.14
C ARG A 38 -0.86 0.13 9.35
N SER A 39 -1.28 -0.19 10.57
CA SER A 39 -0.80 0.45 11.78
C SER A 39 -0.21 -0.58 12.74
N PRO A 40 1.13 -0.72 12.80
CA PRO A 40 1.78 -1.57 13.79
C PRO A 40 1.36 -1.22 15.22
N LEU A 41 1.18 0.07 15.50
CA LEU A 41 0.71 0.55 16.78
C LEU A 41 -0.72 0.05 17.12
N ALA A 42 -1.68 0.26 16.21
CA ALA A 42 -3.05 -0.14 16.47
C ALA A 42 -3.20 -1.67 16.57
N ARG A 43 -2.47 -2.43 15.74
CA ARG A 43 -2.45 -3.90 15.83
C ARG A 43 -1.96 -4.37 17.19
N ALA A 44 -0.82 -3.87 17.65
CA ALA A 44 -0.27 -4.23 18.94
C ALA A 44 -1.24 -3.87 20.09
N LEU A 45 -1.95 -2.74 19.99
CA LEU A 45 -2.99 -2.39 20.96
C LEU A 45 -4.16 -3.37 20.97
N PHE A 46 -4.56 -3.92 19.81
CA PHE A 46 -5.60 -4.95 19.73
C PHE A 46 -5.17 -6.31 20.29
N GLU A 47 -3.86 -6.57 20.48
CA GLU A 47 -3.38 -7.77 21.18
C GLU A 47 -3.59 -7.69 22.70
N ILE A 48 -3.92 -6.51 23.24
CA ILE A 48 -4.26 -6.35 24.65
C ILE A 48 -5.71 -6.79 24.87
N ASP A 49 -5.89 -7.85 25.66
CA ASP A 49 -7.20 -8.33 26.07
C ASP A 49 -8.06 -7.19 26.66
N GLY A 50 -9.24 -6.99 26.07
CA GLY A 50 -10.20 -5.96 26.49
C GLY A 50 -10.16 -4.67 25.66
N VAL A 51 -9.26 -4.54 24.68
CA VAL A 51 -9.33 -3.45 23.68
C VAL A 51 -10.35 -3.78 22.60
N ALA A 52 -11.37 -2.92 22.45
CA ALA A 52 -12.43 -3.02 21.45
C ALA A 52 -12.27 -2.05 20.28
N GLY A 53 -11.47 -1.00 20.43
CA GLY A 53 -11.29 -0.01 19.38
C GLY A 53 -10.10 0.88 19.63
N VAL A 54 -9.50 1.35 18.55
CA VAL A 54 -8.33 2.23 18.58
C VAL A 54 -8.56 3.38 17.62
N ALA A 55 -8.27 4.61 18.03
CA ALA A 55 -8.18 5.74 17.12
C ALA A 55 -6.86 6.49 17.26
N LEU A 56 -6.27 6.82 16.13
CA LEU A 56 -5.02 7.56 16.01
C LEU A 56 -5.36 8.97 15.58
N GLY A 57 -5.16 9.94 16.47
CA GLY A 57 -5.33 11.36 16.20
C GLY A 57 -4.00 12.06 15.93
N PRO A 58 -4.02 13.41 15.75
CA PRO A 58 -2.82 14.19 15.49
C PRO A 58 -1.71 14.02 16.54
N ASP A 59 -2.09 13.95 17.81
CA ASP A 59 -1.19 13.96 18.97
C ASP A 59 -1.68 13.03 20.10
N TYR A 60 -2.65 12.16 19.81
CA TYR A 60 -3.22 11.22 20.78
C TYR A 60 -3.52 9.86 20.16
N VAL A 61 -3.55 8.85 21.03
CA VAL A 61 -4.12 7.53 20.75
C VAL A 61 -5.32 7.35 21.66
N ALA A 62 -6.51 7.14 21.11
CA ALA A 62 -7.69 6.80 21.89
C ALA A 62 -7.92 5.29 21.88
N VAL A 63 -8.17 4.71 23.04
CA VAL A 63 -8.50 3.29 23.19
C VAL A 63 -9.90 3.18 23.76
N THR A 64 -10.72 2.33 23.14
CA THR A 64 -12.05 1.95 23.60
C THR A 64 -11.99 0.54 24.18
N GLN A 65 -12.58 0.31 25.36
CA GLN A 65 -12.59 -0.99 26.02
C GLN A 65 -13.87 -1.81 25.76
N ALA A 66 -13.76 -3.13 25.77
CA ALA A 66 -14.86 -4.09 25.62
C ALA A 66 -15.59 -4.38 26.95
N GLY A 67 -15.88 -3.34 27.76
CA GLY A 67 -16.54 -3.50 29.06
C GLY A 67 -15.64 -3.99 30.20
N GLY A 68 -14.32 -3.87 30.06
CA GLY A 68 -13.33 -4.15 31.12
C GLY A 68 -13.22 -3.07 32.21
N ASP A 69 -12.24 -3.23 33.10
CA ASP A 69 -11.87 -2.21 34.09
C ASP A 69 -10.55 -1.54 33.69
N TRP A 70 -10.61 -0.22 33.46
CA TRP A 70 -9.47 0.62 33.12
C TRP A 70 -8.30 0.52 34.10
N LYS A 71 -8.52 0.11 35.36
CA LYS A 71 -7.43 -0.11 36.32
C LYS A 71 -6.41 -1.16 35.86
N PHE A 72 -6.85 -2.15 35.09
CA PHE A 72 -5.98 -3.20 34.55
C PHE A 72 -5.56 -2.90 33.11
N LEU A 73 -6.47 -2.36 32.31
CA LEU A 73 -6.21 -2.07 30.90
C LEU A 73 -5.25 -0.90 30.70
N LYS A 74 -5.38 0.16 31.52
CA LYS A 74 -4.60 1.39 31.38
C LYS A 74 -3.09 1.16 31.55
N PRO A 75 -2.60 0.40 32.56
CA PRO A 75 -1.18 0.05 32.65
C PRO A 75 -0.64 -0.68 31.41
N MET A 76 -1.41 -1.60 30.82
CA MET A 76 -0.97 -2.36 29.63
C MET A 76 -0.84 -1.45 28.41
N VAL A 77 -1.85 -0.60 28.17
CA VAL A 77 -1.83 0.38 27.07
C VAL A 77 -0.66 1.37 27.24
N LEU A 78 -0.43 1.85 28.46
CA LEU A 78 0.70 2.75 28.75
C LEU A 78 2.05 2.09 28.47
N GLY A 79 2.24 0.84 28.89
CA GLY A 79 3.46 0.07 28.64
C GLY A 79 3.73 -0.10 27.15
N LEU A 80 2.72 -0.55 26.40
CA LEU A 80 2.84 -0.75 24.96
C LEU A 80 3.15 0.55 24.22
N LEU A 81 2.46 1.65 24.55
CA LEU A 81 2.73 2.95 23.96
C LEU A 81 4.14 3.44 24.29
N MET A 82 4.60 3.24 25.53
CA MET A 82 5.96 3.57 25.94
C MET A 82 6.98 2.84 25.07
N ASP A 83 6.84 1.51 24.94
CA ASP A 83 7.75 0.68 24.17
C ASP A 83 7.75 1.06 22.69
N HIS A 84 6.56 1.26 22.10
CA HIS A 84 6.42 1.63 20.70
C HIS A 84 7.11 2.96 20.37
N PHE A 85 6.86 3.99 21.17
CA PHE A 85 7.42 5.33 20.91
C PHE A 85 8.87 5.47 21.37
N LEU A 86 9.36 4.67 22.32
CA LEU A 86 10.77 4.57 22.64
C LEU A 86 11.56 3.86 21.53
N ALA A 87 10.96 2.86 20.88
CA ALA A 87 11.54 2.18 19.74
C ALA A 87 11.52 3.01 18.44
N ASP A 88 10.87 4.19 18.46
CA ASP A 88 10.60 5.02 17.29
C ASP A 88 9.96 4.25 16.13
N ALA A 89 9.10 3.29 16.47
CA ALA A 89 8.39 2.47 15.50
C ALA A 89 7.37 3.33 14.72
N PRO A 90 7.12 2.99 13.44
CA PRO A 90 6.15 3.72 12.64
C PRO A 90 4.72 3.49 13.14
N VAL A 91 3.95 4.58 13.27
CA VAL A 91 2.52 4.54 13.61
C VAL A 91 1.70 3.98 12.45
N LEU A 92 2.08 4.31 11.22
CA LEU A 92 1.55 3.76 9.98
C LEU A 92 2.69 3.26 9.11
N VAL A 93 2.50 2.10 8.50
CA VAL A 93 3.33 1.63 7.39
C VAL A 93 2.61 1.91 6.08
N GLU A 94 3.39 2.18 5.04
CA GLU A 94 2.86 2.10 3.68
C GLU A 94 2.37 0.67 3.45
N ALA A 95 1.25 0.54 2.75
CA ALA A 95 0.79 -0.79 2.38
C ALA A 95 1.90 -1.43 1.52
N ALA A 96 2.27 -2.66 1.83
CA ALA A 96 2.91 -3.49 0.81
C ALA A 96 1.97 -3.52 -0.41
N PRO A 97 2.50 -3.52 -1.65
CA PRO A 97 1.66 -3.68 -2.84
C PRO A 97 0.73 -4.89 -2.64
N GLY A 98 -0.59 -4.69 -2.79
CA GLY A 98 -1.64 -5.68 -2.52
C GLY A 98 -2.63 -5.37 -1.37
N GLY A 99 -2.78 -4.12 -0.93
CA GLY A 99 -3.70 -3.75 0.17
C GLY A 99 -5.15 -3.50 -0.26
N GLU A 100 -6.12 -3.82 0.62
CA GLU A 100 -7.57 -3.67 0.34
C GLU A 100 -7.93 -2.28 -0.22
N GLY A 101 -8.56 -2.31 -1.41
CA GLY A 101 -8.87 -1.14 -2.24
C GLY A 101 -8.13 -1.11 -3.57
N GLU A 102 -7.05 -1.88 -3.70
CA GLU A 102 -6.30 -2.07 -4.94
C GLU A 102 -6.97 -3.12 -5.82
N THR A 103 -7.35 -2.72 -7.05
CA THR A 103 -8.02 -3.63 -7.98
C THR A 103 -7.05 -4.68 -8.48
N LEU A 104 -7.55 -5.81 -9.00
CA LEU A 104 -6.71 -6.80 -9.67
C LEU A 104 -5.88 -6.16 -10.80
N ALA A 105 -6.43 -5.16 -11.50
CA ALA A 105 -5.71 -4.43 -12.54
C ALA A 105 -4.52 -3.64 -12.00
N ASP A 106 -4.66 -3.01 -10.83
CA ASP A 106 -3.57 -2.28 -10.18
C ASP A 106 -2.45 -3.24 -9.75
N GLN A 107 -2.80 -4.37 -9.13
CA GLN A 107 -1.84 -5.41 -8.72
C GLN A 107 -1.09 -5.99 -9.93
N VAL A 108 -1.80 -6.24 -11.04
CA VAL A 108 -1.18 -6.65 -12.31
C VAL A 108 -0.22 -5.58 -12.84
N ARG A 109 -0.63 -4.30 -12.81
CA ARG A 109 0.22 -3.21 -13.27
C ARG A 109 1.52 -3.13 -12.47
N GLU A 110 1.46 -3.35 -11.16
CA GLU A 110 2.66 -3.43 -10.31
C GLU A 110 3.52 -4.66 -10.65
N ALA A 111 2.92 -5.83 -10.84
CA ALA A 111 3.66 -7.03 -11.26
C ALA A 111 4.38 -6.85 -12.61
N LEU A 112 3.79 -6.11 -13.55
CA LEU A 112 4.41 -5.80 -14.84
C LEU A 112 5.72 -4.99 -14.72
N ARG A 113 5.98 -4.31 -13.60
CA ARG A 113 7.27 -3.64 -13.34
C ARG A 113 8.45 -4.62 -13.20
N LEU A 114 8.18 -5.90 -12.96
CA LEU A 114 9.23 -6.93 -12.94
C LEU A 114 9.75 -7.27 -14.34
N VAL A 115 9.02 -6.89 -15.40
CA VAL A 115 9.40 -7.14 -16.78
C VAL A 115 10.30 -6.00 -17.26
N ILE A 116 11.56 -6.34 -17.54
CA ILE A 116 12.59 -5.40 -17.99
C ILE A 116 12.74 -5.49 -19.50
N ASP A 117 12.74 -4.36 -20.20
CA ASP A 117 13.13 -4.30 -21.61
C ASP A 117 14.64 -4.60 -21.71
N PRO A 118 15.06 -5.68 -22.42
CA PRO A 118 16.46 -6.08 -22.46
C PRO A 118 17.35 -5.11 -23.24
N GLU A 119 16.77 -4.28 -24.11
CA GLU A 119 17.50 -3.29 -24.90
C GLU A 119 17.73 -2.00 -24.08
N LEU A 120 16.76 -1.62 -23.25
CA LEU A 120 16.80 -0.38 -22.46
C LEU A 120 17.22 -0.58 -20.99
N GLY A 121 17.16 -1.80 -20.47
CA GLY A 121 17.52 -2.11 -19.09
C GLY A 121 16.58 -1.50 -18.04
N PHE A 122 15.35 -1.15 -18.42
CA PHE A 122 14.36 -0.50 -17.56
C PHE A 122 13.00 -1.21 -17.65
N ASN A 123 12.15 -1.05 -16.64
CA ASN A 123 10.86 -1.74 -16.61
C ASN A 123 9.85 -1.17 -17.60
N ILE A 124 9.02 -2.04 -18.17
CA ILE A 124 8.09 -1.67 -19.25
C ILE A 124 6.96 -0.72 -18.83
N VAL A 125 6.63 -0.65 -17.54
CA VAL A 125 5.58 0.24 -17.01
C VAL A 125 6.10 1.67 -17.01
N ASP A 126 7.25 1.91 -16.41
CA ASP A 126 7.85 3.24 -16.29
C ASP A 126 8.45 3.73 -17.62
N LEU A 127 8.80 2.82 -18.53
CA LEU A 127 9.09 3.16 -19.93
C LEU A 127 7.85 3.64 -20.70
N GLY A 128 6.65 3.51 -20.14
CA GLY A 128 5.40 3.88 -20.78
C GLY A 128 4.97 2.91 -21.90
N LEU A 129 5.40 1.64 -21.83
CA LEU A 129 5.05 0.63 -22.82
C LEU A 129 3.73 -0.08 -22.51
N ILE A 130 3.20 0.07 -21.29
CA ILE A 130 1.87 -0.43 -20.89
C ILE A 130 0.86 0.70 -21.03
N TYR A 131 -0.07 0.56 -21.98
CA TYR A 131 -1.12 1.56 -22.25
C TYR A 131 -2.35 1.37 -21.39
N ASP A 132 -2.77 0.12 -21.18
CA ASP A 132 -3.92 -0.18 -20.34
C ASP A 132 -3.78 -1.55 -19.67
N VAL A 133 -4.40 -1.68 -18.50
CA VAL A 133 -4.59 -2.93 -17.78
C VAL A 133 -6.03 -2.96 -17.31
N ALA A 134 -6.83 -3.88 -17.87
CA ALA A 134 -8.20 -4.10 -17.48
C ALA A 134 -8.35 -5.47 -16.82
N ALA A 135 -9.13 -5.54 -15.75
CA ALA A 135 -9.46 -6.79 -15.08
C ALA A 135 -10.97 -6.90 -14.90
N THR A 136 -11.48 -8.08 -15.21
CA THR A 136 -12.90 -8.44 -15.01
C THR A 136 -13.12 -8.98 -13.60
N PRO A 137 -14.35 -8.93 -13.05
CA PRO A 137 -14.65 -9.50 -11.74
C PRO A 137 -14.38 -11.01 -11.62
N ASP A 138 -14.38 -11.75 -12.73
CA ASP A 138 -14.05 -13.18 -12.79
C ASP A 138 -12.55 -13.47 -12.96
N GLY A 139 -11.70 -12.45 -12.97
CA GLY A 139 -10.24 -12.60 -12.95
C GLY A 139 -9.60 -12.75 -14.34
N ALA A 140 -10.33 -12.48 -15.43
CA ALA A 140 -9.71 -12.33 -16.75
C ALA A 140 -9.07 -10.93 -16.87
N VAL A 141 -7.80 -10.91 -17.29
CA VAL A 141 -6.96 -9.72 -17.38
C VAL A 141 -6.59 -9.46 -18.83
N HIS A 142 -6.76 -8.22 -19.28
CA HIS A 142 -6.32 -7.74 -20.59
C HIS A 142 -5.26 -6.67 -20.42
N VAL A 143 -4.07 -6.90 -20.97
CA VAL A 143 -2.96 -5.96 -20.97
C VAL A 143 -2.79 -5.42 -22.39
N THR A 144 -2.97 -4.12 -22.56
CA THR A 144 -2.66 -3.44 -23.83
C THR A 144 -1.29 -2.81 -23.73
N MET A 145 -0.36 -3.23 -24.60
CA MET A 145 1.01 -2.74 -24.60
C MET A 145 1.51 -2.36 -25.99
N THR A 146 2.66 -1.70 -26.03
CA THR A 146 3.38 -1.32 -27.24
C THR A 146 4.86 -1.72 -27.13
N THR A 147 5.64 -1.46 -28.17
CA THR A 147 7.11 -1.46 -28.10
C THR A 147 7.65 -0.13 -28.63
N THR A 148 8.86 0.23 -28.23
CA THR A 148 9.51 1.49 -28.65
C THR A 148 9.61 1.65 -30.16
N THR A 149 9.75 0.55 -30.90
CA THR A 149 9.76 0.51 -32.37
C THR A 149 8.95 -0.68 -32.88
N ARG A 150 8.30 -0.55 -34.05
CA ARG A 150 7.63 -1.66 -34.74
C ARG A 150 8.64 -2.74 -35.15
N GLY A 151 8.29 -4.00 -34.92
CA GLY A 151 9.17 -5.13 -35.26
C GLY A 151 10.40 -5.28 -34.36
N CYS A 152 10.35 -4.75 -33.14
CA CYS A 152 11.39 -4.94 -32.13
C CYS A 152 11.67 -6.45 -31.94
N PRO A 153 12.93 -6.92 -32.01
CA PRO A 153 13.27 -8.33 -31.78
C PRO A 153 12.82 -8.82 -30.39
N ALA A 154 12.78 -7.93 -29.40
CA ALA A 154 12.36 -8.21 -28.04
C ALA A 154 10.83 -8.31 -27.87
N THR A 155 10.02 -8.03 -28.90
CA THR A 155 8.54 -8.02 -28.78
C THR A 155 7.99 -9.32 -28.17
N ASN A 156 8.47 -10.49 -28.62
CA ASN A 156 7.98 -11.77 -28.08
C ASN A 156 8.40 -11.97 -26.62
N TYR A 157 9.62 -11.59 -26.26
CA TYR A 157 10.13 -11.66 -24.90
C TYR A 157 9.29 -10.78 -23.96
N LEU A 158 9.03 -9.53 -24.37
CA LEU A 158 8.24 -8.59 -23.60
C LEU A 158 6.80 -9.06 -23.43
N LYS A 159 6.15 -9.53 -24.51
CA LYS A 159 4.78 -10.06 -24.44
C LYS A 159 4.66 -11.26 -23.52
N GLU A 160 5.61 -12.19 -23.59
CA GLU A 160 5.58 -13.38 -22.73
C GLU A 160 5.87 -13.02 -21.28
N GLY A 161 6.88 -12.17 -21.04
CA GLY A 161 7.16 -11.65 -19.69
C GLY A 161 5.96 -10.93 -19.09
N SER A 162 5.24 -10.11 -19.87
CA SER A 162 4.00 -9.47 -19.42
C SER A 162 2.90 -10.48 -19.10
N ARG A 163 2.74 -11.53 -19.91
CA ARG A 163 1.77 -12.59 -19.69
C ARG A 163 2.07 -13.37 -18.40
N GLU A 164 3.32 -13.76 -18.21
CA GLU A 164 3.78 -14.49 -17.02
C GLU A 164 3.63 -13.66 -15.75
N ALA A 165 4.09 -12.40 -15.78
CA ALA A 165 3.99 -11.49 -14.64
C ALA A 165 2.53 -11.24 -14.23
N ALA A 166 1.65 -10.91 -15.18
CA ALA A 166 0.22 -10.72 -14.91
C ALA A 166 -0.46 -12.01 -14.40
N GLY A 167 -0.08 -13.16 -14.97
CA GLY A 167 -0.60 -14.48 -14.58
C GLY A 167 -0.17 -14.94 -13.18
N SER A 168 0.91 -14.38 -12.65
CA SER A 168 1.41 -14.68 -11.31
C SER A 168 0.64 -13.98 -10.18
N VAL A 169 -0.18 -12.98 -10.51
CA VAL A 169 -0.97 -12.22 -9.54
C VAL A 169 -2.14 -13.05 -9.03
N GLU A 170 -2.32 -13.08 -7.71
CA GLU A 170 -3.43 -13.80 -7.09
C GLU A 170 -4.78 -13.27 -7.58
N GLY A 171 -5.68 -14.19 -7.96
CA GLY A 171 -6.99 -13.85 -8.52
C GLY A 171 -7.01 -13.78 -10.06
N THR A 172 -5.85 -13.74 -10.73
CA THR A 172 -5.79 -13.87 -12.19
C THR A 172 -6.14 -15.30 -12.62
N ARG A 173 -7.11 -15.42 -13.55
CA ARG A 173 -7.55 -16.70 -14.13
C ARG A 173 -7.17 -16.87 -15.59
N ALA A 174 -7.13 -15.77 -16.33
CA ALA A 174 -6.74 -15.74 -17.73
C ALA A 174 -6.04 -14.42 -18.03
N VAL A 175 -5.06 -14.46 -18.94
CA VAL A 175 -4.32 -13.26 -19.36
C VAL A 175 -4.33 -13.18 -20.88
N GLU A 176 -4.73 -12.04 -21.41
CA GLU A 176 -4.54 -11.66 -22.80
C GLU A 176 -3.61 -10.45 -22.88
N VAL A 177 -2.61 -10.53 -23.76
CA VAL A 177 -1.65 -9.45 -24.00
C VAL A 177 -1.79 -9.01 -25.45
N GLU A 178 -2.38 -7.84 -25.63
CA GLU A 178 -2.57 -7.18 -26.91
C GLU A 178 -1.40 -6.23 -27.18
N LEU A 179 -0.85 -6.34 -28.39
CA LEU A 179 0.17 -5.41 -28.87
C LEU A 179 -0.47 -4.42 -29.84
N THR A 180 -0.45 -3.15 -29.48
CA THR A 180 -0.89 -2.03 -30.33
C THR A 180 0.29 -1.10 -30.63
N TYR A 181 0.16 -0.33 -31.70
CA TYR A 181 1.09 0.75 -32.06
C TYR A 181 0.36 2.09 -32.22
N GLU A 182 -0.89 2.16 -31.73
CA GLU A 182 -1.71 3.35 -31.74
C GLU A 182 -2.14 3.68 -30.29
N PRO A 183 -1.78 4.87 -29.76
CA PRO A 183 -0.87 5.84 -30.38
C PRO A 183 0.56 5.30 -30.55
N PRO A 184 1.41 5.90 -31.41
CA PRO A 184 2.82 5.54 -31.46
C PRO A 184 3.51 5.94 -30.15
N TRP A 185 4.37 5.07 -29.65
CA TRP A 185 5.16 5.37 -28.45
C TRP A 185 6.13 6.51 -28.69
N THR A 186 6.27 7.38 -27.68
CA THR A 186 7.30 8.42 -27.66
C THR A 186 7.93 8.52 -26.27
N PRO A 187 9.17 9.02 -26.12
CA PRO A 187 9.81 9.16 -24.81
C PRO A 187 9.05 10.03 -23.80
N GLN A 188 8.12 10.87 -24.25
CA GLN A 188 7.24 11.65 -23.39
C GLN A 188 6.28 10.77 -22.56
N MET A 189 6.06 9.51 -22.97
CA MET A 189 5.26 8.53 -22.25
C MET A 189 6.00 7.90 -21.06
N MET A 190 7.32 8.10 -20.96
CA MET A 190 8.11 7.62 -19.83
C MET A 190 7.74 8.35 -18.53
N SER A 191 7.84 7.65 -17.40
CA SER A 191 7.74 8.24 -16.07
C SER A 191 8.89 9.23 -15.82
N PRO A 192 8.75 10.16 -14.85
CA PRO A 192 9.84 11.06 -14.45
C PRO A 192 11.13 10.33 -14.07
N GLU A 193 11.00 9.18 -13.40
CA GLU A 193 12.12 8.36 -12.96
C GLU A 193 12.87 7.75 -14.16
N ALA A 194 12.14 7.20 -15.12
CA ALA A 194 12.70 6.67 -16.36
C ALA A 194 13.37 7.78 -17.18
N LYS A 195 12.72 8.94 -17.34
CA LYS A 195 13.33 10.10 -18.02
C LYS A 195 14.63 10.52 -17.34
N SER A 196 14.64 10.60 -16.02
CA SER A 196 15.84 10.95 -15.26
C SER A 196 16.96 9.92 -15.43
N HIS A 197 16.63 8.63 -15.51
CA HIS A 197 17.61 7.56 -15.75
C HIS A 197 18.34 7.72 -17.09
N PHE A 198 17.63 8.17 -18.13
CA PHE A 198 18.18 8.40 -19.47
C PHE A 198 18.68 9.84 -19.71
N ASN A 199 18.84 10.64 -18.65
CA ASN A 199 19.23 12.06 -18.72
C ASN A 199 18.33 12.91 -19.63
N MET A 200 17.04 12.59 -19.69
CA MET A 200 16.03 13.33 -20.41
C MET A 200 15.39 14.34 -19.44
N PHE A 201 15.73 15.61 -19.60
CA PHE A 201 15.12 16.71 -18.86
C PHE A 201 14.22 17.48 -19.83
N ASP A 202 12.98 17.73 -19.43
CA ASP A 202 11.98 18.44 -20.24
C ASP A 202 12.41 19.89 -20.56
#